data_AF-A0A4Y6RP39-F1
#
_entry.id   AF-A0A4Y6RP39-F1
#
_cell.length_a   1.000
_cell.length_b   1.000
_cell.length_c   1.000
_cell.angle_alpha   90.00
_cell.angle_beta   90.00
_cell.angle_gamma   90.00
#
_symmetry.space_group_name_H-M   'P 1'
#
loop_
_entity.id
_entity.type
_entity.pdbx_description
1 polymer ?
#
loop_
_entity_poly.entity_id
_entity_poly.type
_entity_poly.pdbx_seq_one_letter_code
_entity_poly.pdbx_strand_id
1 'polypeptide(L)'
;MLQRPAVIDDLQVILSDWVTSLDSPKLLGAFLFGSTVNEDGVRFQPDMGDLDVIVVVDWESVSPGERIAQINQLRDAKLDLETNLFRKLSRENGSKQIVSLVPITPFEVDQAVHKDGVNHILTGARAYDLFKKCEIDSLNGGQSSSPLENHHRTVLNFVQKKRAEALSVTPNGRGGMAPAAHDDPVPKELIRNFAVATADLEKHSDISELRRGLKEIGIFASEAADWTPLASQFASWFEVRQGARGEVDPVISHDHYLLLVEAIYDRVRQQYVGSNSAQFTGTMIGSVTIPATEPALPSSHRLKSTFRVTLSDKLGGSKSDVLRSIRAARANMKARVTNPFEILFEEQADADELLAIDDAMLDSKKHRRKVEAFERRTLIAARQELWTQGVELILYYGGSLFHGDEEVIEEACRTAIRNWFSIAATNVVNPGGMFEAFHTHLYPSHGMALSFSAEASPANLFEPKPLCSLEPHNLAKGFVPNLVSKYLYFVSQPARAKLCEKRDIIFNVSFWDYGLK
;
A
#
# COMPACT_ATOMS: atom_id res chain seq x y z
N MET A 1 19.14 17.76 42.67
CA MET A 1 18.60 17.85 41.30
C MET A 1 19.38 16.88 40.46
N LEU A 2 18.73 15.85 39.92
CA LEU A 2 19.33 15.05 38.86
C LEU A 2 19.39 15.94 37.61
N GLN A 3 20.50 15.92 36.88
CA GLN A 3 20.69 16.71 35.65
C GLN A 3 20.58 15.81 34.43
N ARG A 4 19.96 16.32 33.36
CA ARG A 4 19.91 15.67 32.05
C ARG A 4 21.34 15.39 31.56
N PRO A 5 21.73 14.14 31.27
CA PRO A 5 23.05 13.84 30.72
C PRO A 5 23.29 14.58 29.40
N ALA A 6 24.41 15.29 29.30
CA ALA A 6 24.76 16.06 28.09
C ALA A 6 24.90 15.18 26.83
N VAL A 7 25.15 13.89 27.00
CA VAL A 7 25.28 12.94 25.90
C VAL A 7 23.96 12.71 25.14
N ILE A 8 22.79 13.00 25.73
CA ILE A 8 21.49 12.73 25.10
C ILE A 8 21.33 13.46 23.77
N ASP A 9 21.76 14.72 23.67
CA ASP A 9 21.66 15.49 22.43
C ASP A 9 22.52 14.85 21.32
N ASP A 10 23.71 14.35 21.67
CA ASP A 10 24.56 13.62 20.72
C ASP A 10 23.91 12.28 20.29
N LEU A 11 23.24 11.58 21.21
CA LEU A 11 22.54 10.33 20.89
C LEU A 11 21.36 10.57 19.94
N GLN A 12 20.61 11.67 20.14
CA GLN A 12 19.54 12.07 19.24
C GLN A 12 20.09 12.37 17.83
N VAL A 13 21.21 13.09 17.73
CA VAL A 13 21.88 13.35 16.43
C VAL A 13 22.29 12.04 15.76
N ILE A 14 22.96 11.13 16.48
CA ILE A 14 23.40 9.84 15.92
C ILE A 14 22.20 9.02 15.42
N LEU A 15 21.11 8.95 16.20
CA LEU A 15 19.91 8.23 15.82
C LEU A 15 19.21 8.86 14.61
N SER A 16 19.07 10.18 14.59
CA SER A 16 18.49 10.90 13.45
C SER A 16 19.29 10.66 12.18
N ASP A 17 20.62 10.80 12.24
CA ASP A 17 21.48 10.62 11.07
C ASP A 17 21.41 9.17 10.57
N TRP A 18 21.41 8.19 11.49
CA TRP A 18 21.19 6.78 11.16
C TRP A 18 19.85 6.56 10.46
N VAL A 19 18.73 7.03 11.02
CA VAL A 19 17.40 6.91 10.41
C VAL A 19 17.38 7.51 9.00
N THR A 20 17.97 8.69 8.81
CA THR A 20 18.00 9.35 7.49
C THR A 20 18.91 8.67 6.47
N SER A 21 19.84 7.83 6.92
CA SER A 21 20.76 7.07 6.06
C SER A 21 20.21 5.71 5.61
N LEU A 22 19.05 5.28 6.12
CA LEU A 22 18.45 4.00 5.77
C LEU A 22 17.79 4.07 4.39
N ASP A 23 18.33 3.34 3.42
CA ASP A 23 17.73 3.19 2.09
C ASP A 23 16.58 2.17 2.07
N SER A 24 16.61 1.20 2.99
CA SER A 24 15.63 0.12 3.09
C SER A 24 15.62 -0.45 4.52
N PRO A 25 14.45 -0.69 5.13
CA PRO A 25 13.10 -0.42 4.62
C PRO A 25 12.80 1.07 4.49
N LYS A 26 11.83 1.43 3.64
CA LYS A 26 11.29 2.79 3.59
C LYS A 26 10.57 3.11 4.90
N LEU A 27 11.05 4.15 5.58
CA LEU A 27 10.48 4.61 6.85
C LEU A 27 9.46 5.73 6.61
N LEU A 28 8.35 5.64 7.33
CA LEU A 28 7.29 6.66 7.39
C LEU A 28 7.41 7.52 8.65
N GLY A 29 8.07 7.00 9.69
CA GLY A 29 8.31 7.69 10.95
C GLY A 29 9.37 6.96 11.78
N ALA A 30 10.04 7.69 12.67
CA ALA A 30 11.02 7.13 13.59
C ALA A 30 11.03 7.95 14.87
N PHE A 31 10.91 7.28 16.01
CA PHE A 31 10.58 7.92 17.27
C PHE A 31 11.40 7.31 18.40
N LEU A 32 12.05 8.17 19.19
CA LEU A 32 12.74 7.82 20.41
C LEU A 32 11.78 7.99 21.60
N PHE A 33 11.79 7.01 22.51
CA PHE A 33 10.93 6.94 23.68
C PHE A 33 11.75 6.68 24.95
N GLY A 34 11.03 6.49 26.07
CA GLY A 34 11.61 5.93 27.28
C GLY A 34 12.40 6.94 28.08
N SER A 35 13.41 6.45 28.79
CA SER A 35 14.13 7.23 29.81
C SER A 35 14.92 8.42 29.25
N THR A 36 15.20 8.47 27.94
CA THR A 36 15.85 9.60 27.27
C THR A 36 14.93 10.77 26.94
N VAL A 37 13.62 10.54 26.92
CA VAL A 37 12.61 11.56 26.61
C VAL A 37 11.78 11.91 27.86
N ASN A 38 11.41 10.90 28.65
CA ASN A 38 10.64 11.11 29.87
C ASN A 38 11.45 11.92 30.89
N GLU A 39 10.77 12.86 31.55
CA GLU A 39 11.38 13.78 32.52
C GLU A 39 12.64 14.46 31.95
N ASP A 40 12.59 14.82 30.66
CA ASP A 40 13.68 15.45 29.91
C ASP A 40 15.00 14.66 29.99
N GLY A 41 14.93 13.32 30.01
CA GLY A 41 16.11 12.47 29.96
C GLY A 41 16.84 12.28 31.29
N VAL A 42 16.33 12.86 32.39
CA VAL A 42 17.03 12.92 33.69
C VAL A 42 17.27 11.53 34.29
N ARG A 43 16.46 10.53 33.94
CA ARG A 43 16.59 9.15 34.42
C ARG A 43 17.46 8.26 33.53
N PHE A 44 17.91 8.74 32.37
CA PHE A 44 18.75 7.97 31.48
C PHE A 44 20.14 7.76 32.09
N GLN A 45 20.62 6.52 32.08
CA GLN A 45 21.92 6.12 32.57
C GLN A 45 22.81 5.72 31.38
N PRO A 46 23.80 6.53 30.97
CA PRO A 46 24.58 6.27 29.75
C PRO A 46 25.29 4.90 29.71
N ASP A 47 25.69 4.40 30.87
CA ASP A 47 26.40 3.14 31.07
C ASP A 47 25.50 1.89 30.95
N MET A 48 24.21 2.00 31.30
CA MET A 48 23.31 0.85 31.39
C MET A 48 21.99 0.97 30.62
N GLY A 49 21.47 2.18 30.43
CA GLY A 49 20.15 2.44 29.87
C GLY A 49 20.05 2.13 28.38
N ASP A 50 18.98 1.50 27.95
CA ASP A 50 18.68 1.32 26.54
C ASP A 50 18.02 2.57 25.92
N LEU A 51 18.05 2.61 24.59
CA LEU A 51 17.37 3.60 23.76
C LEU A 51 16.16 2.90 23.11
N ASP A 52 14.96 3.28 23.54
CA ASP A 52 13.71 2.73 23.01
C ASP A 52 13.35 3.43 21.70
N VAL A 53 13.50 2.73 20.58
CA VAL A 53 13.26 3.29 19.25
C VAL A 53 12.16 2.51 18.55
N ILE A 54 11.13 3.23 18.10
CA ILE A 54 10.09 2.69 17.22
C ILE A 54 10.29 3.28 15.83
N VAL A 55 10.30 2.43 14.81
CA VAL A 55 10.28 2.86 13.40
C VAL A 55 8.98 2.39 12.75
N VAL A 56 8.31 3.31 12.07
CA VAL A 56 7.11 3.02 11.29
C VAL A 56 7.54 2.72 9.86
N VAL A 57 7.35 1.47 9.43
CA VAL A 57 7.84 0.94 8.15
C VAL A 57 6.70 0.79 7.14
N ASP A 58 6.97 1.13 5.87
CA ASP A 58 6.01 1.01 4.76
C ASP A 58 5.91 -0.44 4.27
N TRP A 59 5.30 -1.31 5.09
CA TRP A 59 5.21 -2.77 4.88
C TRP A 59 3.82 -3.25 4.48
N GLU A 60 2.91 -2.32 4.20
CA GLU A 60 1.52 -2.63 3.90
C GLU A 60 1.30 -3.34 2.56
N SER A 61 2.18 -3.11 1.60
CA SER A 61 2.15 -3.71 0.26
C SER A 61 3.33 -4.65 -0.02
N VAL A 62 4.20 -4.87 0.98
CA VAL A 62 5.43 -5.66 0.86
C VAL A 62 5.13 -7.11 1.22
N SER A 63 5.59 -8.05 0.40
CA SER A 63 5.38 -9.48 0.63
C SER A 63 6.14 -9.97 1.88
N PRO A 64 5.70 -11.06 2.56
CA PRO A 64 6.43 -11.61 3.70
C PRO A 64 7.92 -11.87 3.42
N GLY A 65 8.25 -12.43 2.26
CA GLY A 65 9.63 -12.72 1.88
C GLY A 65 10.50 -11.45 1.76
N GLU A 66 9.95 -10.40 1.15
CA GLU A 66 10.63 -9.10 1.05
C GLU A 66 10.74 -8.40 2.41
N ARG A 67 9.73 -8.52 3.29
CA ARG A 67 9.82 -7.97 4.66
C ARG A 67 10.96 -8.61 5.44
N ILE A 68 11.20 -9.92 5.28
CA ILE A 68 12.34 -10.61 5.90
C ILE A 68 13.67 -10.06 5.38
N ALA A 69 13.79 -9.87 4.06
CA ALA A 69 14.99 -9.26 3.48
C ALA A 69 15.24 -7.86 4.03
N GLN A 70 14.18 -7.05 4.19
CA GLN A 70 14.26 -5.72 4.79
C GLN A 70 14.59 -5.75 6.28
N ILE A 71 14.06 -6.73 7.04
CA ILE A 71 14.43 -6.96 8.45
C ILE A 71 15.92 -7.28 8.57
N ASN A 72 16.45 -8.14 7.68
CA ASN A 72 17.86 -8.49 7.66
C ASN A 72 18.75 -7.29 7.31
N GLN A 73 18.35 -6.47 6.33
CA GLN A 73 19.05 -5.21 6.02
C GLN A 73 19.02 -4.22 7.20
N LEU A 74 17.87 -4.09 7.85
CA LEU A 74 17.73 -3.23 9.03
C LEU A 74 18.58 -3.76 10.20
N ARG A 75 18.72 -5.07 10.35
CA ARG A 75 19.60 -5.70 11.35
C ARG A 75 21.06 -5.33 11.12
N ASP A 76 21.53 -5.39 9.88
CA ASP A 76 22.90 -5.05 9.52
C ASP A 76 23.16 -3.56 9.75
N ALA A 77 22.26 -2.68 9.31
CA ALA A 77 22.35 -1.25 9.59
C ALA A 77 22.28 -0.92 11.09
N LYS A 78 21.51 -1.70 11.87
CA LYS A 78 21.46 -1.56 13.33
C LYS A 78 22.78 -1.99 13.99
N LEU A 79 23.47 -3.01 13.48
CA LEU A 79 24.78 -3.42 14.02
C LEU A 79 25.81 -2.27 13.93
N ASP A 80 25.81 -1.53 12.83
CA ASP A 80 26.67 -0.35 12.68
C ASP A 80 26.31 0.74 13.70
N LEU A 81 25.00 0.98 13.91
CA LEU A 81 24.50 1.89 14.93
C LEU A 81 24.93 1.47 16.35
N GLU A 82 24.74 0.20 16.71
CA GLU A 82 25.13 -0.39 17.99
C GLU A 82 26.63 -0.19 18.25
N THR A 83 27.45 -0.42 17.23
CA THR A 83 28.91 -0.23 17.30
C THR A 83 29.28 1.23 17.51
N ASN A 84 28.61 2.15 16.83
CA ASN A 84 28.83 3.60 16.97
C ASN A 84 28.44 4.08 18.37
N LEU A 85 27.25 3.72 18.83
CA LEU A 85 26.73 4.08 20.15
C LEU A 85 27.59 3.49 21.28
N PHE A 86 28.08 2.26 21.13
CA PHE A 86 28.97 1.62 22.10
C PHE A 86 30.24 2.45 22.34
N ARG A 87 30.85 2.94 21.26
CA ARG A 87 32.03 3.83 21.33
C ARG A 87 31.65 5.19 21.93
N LYS A 88 30.54 5.78 21.50
CA LYS A 88 30.09 7.10 21.98
C LYS A 88 29.79 7.09 23.48
N LEU A 89 29.14 6.04 23.97
CA LEU A 89 28.79 5.86 25.38
C LEU A 89 29.95 5.32 26.21
N SER A 90 31.06 4.91 25.59
CA SER A 90 32.23 4.33 26.25
C SER A 90 31.86 3.14 27.16
N ARG A 91 30.94 2.27 26.72
CA ARG A 91 30.53 1.10 27.51
C ARG A 91 31.66 0.08 27.58
N GLU A 92 31.83 -0.56 28.73
CA GLU A 92 32.82 -1.63 28.88
C GLU A 92 32.32 -2.98 28.36
N ASN A 93 31.00 -3.19 28.36
CA ASN A 93 30.38 -4.46 28.03
C ASN A 93 29.52 -4.39 26.76
N GLY A 94 30.02 -4.98 25.66
CA GLY A 94 29.31 -5.07 24.37
C GLY A 94 28.40 -6.29 24.21
N SER A 95 28.05 -7.00 25.30
CA SER A 95 27.17 -8.18 25.25
C SER A 95 25.67 -7.87 25.33
N LYS A 96 25.32 -6.61 25.59
CA LYS A 96 23.94 -6.12 25.62
C LYS A 96 23.71 -5.16 24.46
N GLN A 97 22.52 -5.20 23.88
CA GLN A 97 22.09 -4.20 22.92
C GLN A 97 21.93 -2.84 23.62
N ILE A 98 22.19 -1.78 22.88
CA ILE A 98 22.01 -0.40 23.31
C ILE A 98 20.66 0.13 22.81
N VAL A 99 20.24 -0.29 21.62
CA VAL A 99 18.98 0.16 21.00
C VAL A 99 17.94 -0.96 21.03
N SER A 100 16.85 -0.71 21.74
CA SER A 100 15.63 -1.52 21.71
C SER A 100 14.78 -1.07 20.52
N LEU A 101 15.03 -1.67 19.34
CA LEU A 101 14.37 -1.29 18.09
C LEU A 101 13.11 -2.12 17.85
N VAL A 102 11.98 -1.45 17.59
CA VAL A 102 10.70 -2.09 17.26
C VAL A 102 10.18 -1.55 15.93
N PRO A 103 10.25 -2.33 14.83
CA PRO A 103 9.61 -1.98 13.58
C PRO A 103 8.12 -2.32 13.63
N ILE A 104 7.27 -1.34 13.30
CA ILE A 104 5.82 -1.47 13.29
C ILE A 104 5.24 -0.89 11.99
N THR A 105 4.09 -1.39 11.55
CA THR A 105 3.40 -0.85 10.38
C THR A 105 2.41 0.26 10.76
N PRO A 106 1.91 1.06 9.80
CA PRO A 106 0.85 2.04 10.07
C PRO A 106 -0.40 1.39 10.66
N PHE A 107 -0.78 0.20 10.18
CA PHE A 107 -1.86 -0.60 10.75
C PHE A 107 -1.65 -0.88 12.26
N GLU A 108 -0.44 -1.21 12.68
CA GLU A 108 -0.14 -1.48 14.10
C GLU A 108 -0.16 -0.21 14.96
N VAL A 109 0.23 0.94 14.40
CA VAL A 109 0.09 2.26 15.05
C VAL A 109 -1.38 2.61 15.24
N ASP A 110 -2.19 2.49 14.18
CA ASP A 110 -3.63 2.78 14.20
C ASP A 110 -4.36 1.92 15.25
N GLN A 111 -3.92 0.68 15.42
CA GLN A 111 -4.45 -0.25 16.40
C GLN A 111 -3.82 -0.14 17.80
N ALA A 112 -2.80 0.71 17.98
CA ALA A 112 -2.00 0.85 19.19
C ALA A 112 -1.47 -0.50 19.73
N VAL A 113 -0.87 -1.31 18.87
CA VAL A 113 -0.25 -2.59 19.24
C VAL A 113 1.22 -2.35 19.60
N HIS A 114 1.64 -2.82 20.79
CA HIS A 114 3.04 -2.78 21.22
C HIS A 114 3.49 -4.16 21.70
N LYS A 115 4.73 -4.57 21.41
CA LYS A 115 5.31 -5.89 21.75
C LYS A 115 5.05 -6.37 23.19
N ASP A 116 4.99 -5.45 24.16
CA ASP A 116 4.78 -5.76 25.59
C ASP A 116 3.32 -5.59 26.06
N GLY A 117 2.39 -5.30 25.14
CA GLY A 117 0.98 -5.02 25.45
C GLY A 117 0.73 -3.66 26.12
N VAL A 118 1.73 -2.78 26.15
CA VAL A 118 1.66 -1.44 26.75
C VAL A 118 1.23 -0.42 25.70
N ASN A 119 -0.07 -0.40 25.37
CA ASN A 119 -0.64 0.45 24.32
C ASN A 119 -0.35 1.95 24.52
N HIS A 120 -0.19 2.40 25.78
CA HIS A 120 0.08 3.81 26.12
C HIS A 120 1.30 4.39 25.40
N ILE A 121 2.31 3.56 25.09
CA ILE A 121 3.50 3.97 24.34
C ILE A 121 3.10 4.61 23.00
N LEU A 122 2.07 4.08 22.33
CA LEU A 122 1.64 4.60 21.03
C LEU A 122 0.52 5.64 21.12
N THR A 123 -0.24 5.69 22.22
CA THR A 123 -1.43 6.54 22.32
C THR A 123 -1.23 7.83 23.12
N GLY A 124 -0.23 7.90 24.01
CA GLY A 124 -0.09 9.05 24.90
C GLY A 124 1.28 9.28 25.52
N ALA A 125 2.27 8.44 25.22
CA ALA A 125 3.64 8.69 25.68
C ALA A 125 4.30 9.74 24.79
N ARG A 126 5.01 10.70 25.42
CA ARG A 126 5.86 11.66 24.73
C ARG A 126 6.97 10.93 23.97
N ALA A 127 7.31 11.46 22.81
CA ALA A 127 8.36 10.92 21.97
C ALA A 127 9.22 12.05 21.37
N TYR A 128 10.40 11.70 20.87
CA TYR A 128 11.21 12.58 20.04
C TYR A 128 11.19 12.06 18.59
N ASP A 129 10.67 12.87 17.67
CA ASP A 129 10.63 12.59 16.24
C ASP A 129 12.03 12.74 15.65
N LEU A 130 12.64 11.62 15.27
CA LEU A 130 14.02 11.55 14.78
C LEU A 130 14.19 12.17 13.38
N PHE A 131 13.11 12.29 12.59
CA PHE A 131 13.17 12.98 11.31
C PHE A 131 13.09 14.50 11.49
N LYS A 132 12.13 14.96 12.29
CA LYS A 132 11.89 16.40 12.51
C LYS A 132 12.83 17.01 13.55
N LYS A 133 13.53 16.17 14.31
CA LYS A 133 14.44 16.58 15.39
C LYS A 133 13.72 17.41 16.45
N CYS A 134 12.50 17.01 16.81
CA CYS A 134 11.67 17.70 17.80
C CYS A 134 10.87 16.73 18.67
N GLU A 135 10.47 17.19 19.85
CA GLU A 135 9.55 16.44 20.71
C GLU A 135 8.11 16.53 20.23
N ILE A 136 7.36 15.46 20.44
CA ILE A 136 5.93 15.34 20.15
C ILE A 136 5.21 14.75 21.37
N ASP A 137 3.95 15.15 21.57
CA ASP A 137 3.17 14.72 22.74
C ASP A 137 2.80 13.24 22.68
N SER A 138 2.52 12.71 21.48
CA SER A 138 2.30 11.29 21.24
C SER A 138 2.30 10.95 19.74
N LEU A 139 2.28 9.66 19.42
CA LEU A 139 2.08 9.16 18.05
C LEU A 139 0.60 9.17 17.63
N ASN A 140 -0.32 9.50 18.54
CA ASN A 140 -1.77 9.48 18.34
C ASN A 140 -2.26 8.15 17.75
N GLY A 141 -1.72 7.02 18.21
CA GLY A 141 -2.20 5.69 17.83
C GLY A 141 -3.58 5.38 18.42
N GLY A 142 -4.10 4.19 18.11
CA GLY A 142 -5.36 3.69 18.68
C GLY A 142 -6.61 4.40 18.16
N GLN A 143 -6.53 5.02 16.98
CA GLN A 143 -7.63 5.79 16.36
C GLN A 143 -8.51 4.93 15.46
N SER A 144 -8.25 3.62 15.39
CA SER A 144 -8.98 2.75 14.49
C SER A 144 -10.47 2.72 14.78
N SER A 145 -11.27 2.85 13.73
CA SER A 145 -12.72 2.69 13.80
C SER A 145 -13.16 1.22 13.98
N SER A 146 -12.25 0.27 13.72
CA SER A 146 -12.45 -1.16 13.90
C SER A 146 -11.34 -1.72 14.79
N PRO A 147 -11.48 -1.62 16.12
CA PRO A 147 -10.43 -2.03 17.05
C PRO A 147 -10.22 -3.55 17.02
N LEU A 148 -8.96 -3.97 17.11
CA LEU A 148 -8.58 -5.39 17.23
C LEU A 148 -9.25 -6.06 18.43
N GLU A 149 -9.73 -7.29 18.21
CA GLU A 149 -10.06 -8.18 19.31
C GLU A 149 -8.81 -8.57 20.10
N ASN A 150 -8.98 -8.84 21.40
CA ASN A 150 -7.86 -9.06 22.33
C ASN A 150 -6.94 -10.21 21.93
N HIS A 151 -7.49 -11.28 21.35
CA HIS A 151 -6.69 -12.42 20.93
C HIS A 151 -5.80 -12.08 19.73
N HIS A 152 -6.31 -11.34 18.74
CA HIS A 152 -5.50 -10.87 17.61
C HIS A 152 -4.50 -9.79 18.02
N ARG A 153 -4.83 -8.92 18.98
CA ARG A 153 -3.86 -8.01 19.60
C ARG A 153 -2.70 -8.78 20.23
N THR A 154 -2.99 -9.86 20.95
CA THR A 154 -1.95 -10.72 21.56
C THR A 154 -1.05 -11.36 20.49
N VAL A 155 -1.64 -11.79 19.37
CA VAL A 155 -0.89 -12.31 18.22
C VAL A 155 0.02 -11.25 17.61
N LEU A 156 -0.45 -10.02 17.42
CA LEU A 156 0.40 -8.95 16.87
C LEU A 156 1.49 -8.49 17.85
N ASN A 157 1.23 -8.50 19.16
CA ASN A 157 2.28 -8.30 20.16
C ASN A 157 3.38 -9.36 20.00
N PHE A 158 3.01 -10.63 19.78
CA PHE A 158 3.96 -11.70 19.48
C PHE A 158 4.75 -11.42 18.20
N VAL A 159 4.09 -10.98 17.12
CA VAL A 159 4.78 -10.62 15.86
C VAL A 159 5.82 -9.52 16.08
N GLN A 160 5.43 -8.40 16.70
CA GLN A 160 6.37 -7.30 16.99
C GLN A 160 7.53 -7.74 17.87
N LYS A 161 7.25 -8.58 18.87
CA LYS A 161 8.28 -9.13 19.74
C LYS A 161 9.29 -9.95 18.95
N LYS A 162 8.84 -10.79 18.02
CA LYS A 162 9.75 -11.61 17.19
C LYS A 162 10.54 -10.78 16.17
N ARG A 163 9.95 -9.72 15.59
CA ARG A 163 10.70 -8.73 14.79
C ARG A 163 11.79 -8.05 15.61
N ALA A 164 11.46 -7.59 16.82
CA ALA A 164 12.43 -6.95 17.73
C ALA A 164 13.52 -7.93 18.18
N GLU A 165 13.18 -9.19 18.46
CA GLU A 165 14.15 -10.26 18.76
C GLU A 165 15.10 -10.49 17.58
N ALA A 166 14.62 -10.54 16.34
CA ALA A 166 15.48 -10.67 15.16
C ALA A 166 16.45 -9.48 15.01
N LEU A 167 16.01 -8.29 15.38
CA LEU A 167 16.81 -7.06 15.40
C LEU A 167 17.65 -6.89 16.68
N SER A 168 17.62 -7.84 17.64
CA SER A 168 18.33 -7.72 18.91
C SER A 168 19.82 -8.07 18.79
N VAL A 169 20.50 -7.43 17.84
CA VAL A 169 21.96 -7.51 17.65
C VAL A 169 22.68 -6.60 18.65
N THR A 170 23.83 -7.05 19.11
CA THR A 170 24.69 -6.36 20.08
C THR A 170 25.94 -5.80 19.39
N PRO A 171 26.68 -4.86 20.02
CA PRO A 171 27.87 -4.24 19.39
C PRO A 171 28.97 -5.21 18.93
N ASN A 172 29.01 -6.43 19.46
CA ASN A 172 29.97 -7.46 19.04
C ASN A 172 29.43 -8.39 17.93
N GLY A 173 28.28 -8.06 17.34
CA GLY A 173 27.63 -8.84 16.28
C GLY A 173 26.86 -10.07 16.77
N ARG A 174 26.84 -10.35 18.08
CA ARG A 174 26.05 -11.45 18.66
C ARG A 174 24.62 -11.02 18.98
N GLY A 175 23.79 -12.00 19.33
CA GLY A 175 22.38 -11.78 19.65
C GLY A 175 21.47 -12.10 18.47
N GLY A 176 20.26 -11.56 18.51
CA GLY A 176 19.20 -11.89 17.58
C GLY A 176 18.34 -13.09 18.02
N MET A 177 17.35 -13.42 17.21
CA MET A 177 16.51 -14.59 17.40
C MET A 177 17.31 -15.88 17.13
N ALA A 178 17.28 -16.79 18.10
CA ALA A 178 17.93 -18.10 18.03
C ALA A 178 16.87 -19.20 18.23
N PRO A 179 16.25 -19.71 17.14
CA PRO A 179 15.33 -20.84 17.23
C PRO A 179 16.02 -22.05 17.87
N ALA A 180 15.31 -22.74 18.76
CA ALA A 180 15.79 -23.96 19.40
C ALA A 180 15.22 -25.20 18.71
N ALA A 181 15.83 -26.36 18.96
CA ALA A 181 15.31 -27.64 18.48
C ALA A 181 13.91 -27.92 19.04
N HIS A 182 13.04 -28.52 18.22
CA HIS A 182 11.66 -28.82 18.61
C HIS A 182 11.15 -30.13 18.00
N ASP A 183 10.21 -30.77 18.68
CA ASP A 183 9.64 -32.07 18.26
C ASP A 183 8.54 -31.92 17.21
N ASP A 184 7.68 -30.91 17.34
CA ASP A 184 6.60 -30.64 16.38
C ASP A 184 7.16 -30.18 15.01
N PRO A 185 6.40 -30.25 13.90
CA PRO A 185 6.93 -29.84 12.60
C PRO A 185 7.45 -28.41 12.56
N VAL A 186 6.82 -27.52 13.32
CA VAL A 186 7.23 -26.12 13.59
C VAL A 186 7.05 -25.81 15.07
N PRO A 187 7.73 -24.81 15.64
CA PRO A 187 7.59 -24.42 17.05
C PRO A 187 6.13 -24.23 17.49
N LYS A 188 5.75 -24.78 18.66
CA LYS A 188 4.36 -24.74 19.17
C LYS A 188 3.76 -23.33 19.23
N GLU A 189 4.57 -22.32 19.55
CA GLU A 189 4.12 -20.93 19.58
C GLU A 189 3.71 -20.40 18.21
N LEU A 190 4.42 -20.77 17.13
CA LEU A 190 4.03 -20.41 15.77
C LEU A 190 2.74 -21.11 15.38
N ILE A 191 2.59 -22.40 15.72
CA ILE A 191 1.35 -23.15 15.47
C ILE A 191 0.15 -22.46 16.13
N ARG A 192 0.26 -22.12 17.42
CA ARG A 192 -0.85 -21.48 18.17
C ARG A 192 -1.19 -20.10 17.63
N ASN A 193 -0.19 -19.26 17.36
CA ASN A 193 -0.44 -17.92 16.83
C ASN A 193 -1.01 -17.96 15.41
N PHE A 194 -0.57 -18.90 14.57
CA PHE A 194 -1.15 -19.11 13.24
C PHE A 194 -2.60 -19.59 13.35
N ALA A 195 -2.89 -20.50 14.28
CA ALA A 195 -4.27 -20.91 14.56
C ALA A 195 -5.13 -19.69 14.94
N VAL A 196 -4.70 -18.87 15.90
CA VAL A 196 -5.48 -17.69 16.32
C VAL A 196 -5.64 -16.69 15.16
N ALA A 197 -4.59 -16.49 14.36
CA ALA A 197 -4.59 -15.59 13.21
C ALA A 197 -5.49 -16.04 12.05
N THR A 198 -5.93 -17.30 12.00
CA THR A 198 -6.85 -17.82 10.95
C THR A 198 -8.18 -18.28 11.52
N ALA A 199 -8.45 -18.01 12.80
CA ALA A 199 -9.66 -18.49 13.46
C ALA A 199 -10.91 -17.74 12.98
N ASP A 200 -11.87 -18.48 12.43
CA ASP A 200 -13.26 -18.04 12.30
C ASP A 200 -13.98 -18.25 13.64
N LEU A 201 -14.33 -17.16 14.34
CA LEU A 201 -14.91 -17.18 15.69
C LEU A 201 -16.32 -17.79 15.72
N GLU A 202 -17.02 -17.83 14.60
CA GLU A 202 -18.35 -18.45 14.51
C GLU A 202 -18.24 -19.97 14.44
N LYS A 203 -17.12 -20.49 13.92
CA LYS A 203 -16.92 -21.92 13.64
C LYS A 203 -16.02 -22.63 14.62
N HIS A 204 -15.14 -21.92 15.31
CA HIS A 204 -14.11 -22.51 16.15
C HIS A 204 -14.31 -22.18 17.63
N SER A 205 -14.55 -23.22 18.44
CA SER A 205 -14.64 -23.08 19.91
C SER A 205 -13.28 -22.95 20.58
N ASP A 206 -12.23 -23.59 20.04
CA ASP A 206 -10.84 -23.38 20.44
C ASP A 206 -10.04 -22.72 19.31
N ILE A 207 -9.85 -21.41 19.44
CA ILE A 207 -9.12 -20.58 18.48
C ILE A 207 -7.61 -20.83 18.49
N SER A 208 -7.08 -21.63 19.41
CA SER A 208 -5.64 -21.92 19.54
C SER A 208 -5.27 -23.38 19.25
N GLU A 209 -6.21 -24.17 18.71
CA GLU A 209 -6.04 -25.60 18.45
C GLU A 209 -4.80 -25.90 17.58
N LEU A 210 -3.86 -26.69 18.12
CA LEU A 210 -2.59 -27.02 17.46
C LEU A 210 -2.78 -27.74 16.12
N ARG A 211 -3.74 -28.69 16.05
CA ARG A 211 -3.99 -29.44 14.83
C ARG A 211 -4.42 -28.53 13.69
N ARG A 212 -5.28 -27.55 13.99
CA ARG A 212 -5.72 -26.55 13.03
C ARG A 212 -4.58 -25.64 12.63
N GLY A 213 -3.82 -25.10 13.59
CA GLY A 213 -2.65 -24.26 13.30
C GLY A 213 -1.66 -24.95 12.36
N LEU A 214 -1.37 -26.23 12.59
CA LEU A 214 -0.45 -27.00 11.76
C LEU A 214 -1.01 -27.24 10.35
N LYS A 215 -2.32 -27.49 10.23
CA LYS A 215 -3.00 -27.61 8.94
C LYS A 215 -2.91 -26.30 8.15
N GLU A 216 -3.20 -25.17 8.79
CA GLU A 216 -3.17 -23.85 8.16
C GLU A 216 -1.75 -23.43 7.74
N ILE A 217 -0.72 -23.80 8.52
CA ILE A 217 0.68 -23.64 8.11
C ILE A 217 0.98 -24.50 6.88
N GLY A 218 0.48 -25.74 6.81
CA GLY A 218 0.65 -26.59 5.63
C GLY A 218 -0.02 -26.04 4.37
N ILE A 219 -1.22 -25.48 4.51
CA ILE A 219 -1.90 -24.76 3.43
C ILE A 219 -1.04 -23.58 2.97
N PHE A 220 -0.59 -22.73 3.91
CA PHE A 220 0.29 -21.61 3.60
C PHE A 220 1.58 -22.05 2.91
N ALA A 221 2.26 -23.08 3.41
CA ALA A 221 3.49 -23.61 2.84
C ALA A 221 3.29 -24.06 1.38
N SER A 222 2.20 -24.80 1.12
CA SER A 222 1.84 -25.27 -0.22
C SER A 222 1.47 -24.11 -1.16
N GLU A 223 0.68 -23.14 -0.69
CA GLU A 223 0.25 -21.99 -1.49
C GLU A 223 1.39 -21.02 -1.80
N ALA A 224 2.34 -20.88 -0.85
CA ALA A 224 3.46 -19.95 -0.94
C ALA A 224 4.70 -20.54 -1.60
N ALA A 225 4.75 -21.84 -1.88
CA ALA A 225 5.92 -22.53 -2.40
C ALA A 225 6.51 -21.87 -3.65
N ASP A 226 5.67 -21.30 -4.51
CA ASP A 226 6.07 -20.65 -5.77
C ASP A 226 6.28 -19.14 -5.66
N TRP A 227 6.12 -18.54 -4.47
CA TRP A 227 6.21 -17.08 -4.30
C TRP A 227 7.65 -16.58 -4.37
N THR A 228 8.56 -17.25 -3.65
CA THR A 228 9.98 -16.88 -3.53
C THR A 228 10.83 -18.12 -3.29
N PRO A 229 12.16 -18.06 -3.55
CA PRO A 229 13.07 -19.14 -3.19
C PRO A 229 13.01 -19.51 -1.69
N LEU A 230 12.84 -18.51 -0.81
CA LEU A 230 12.70 -18.74 0.64
C LEU A 230 11.42 -19.52 0.98
N ALA A 231 10.29 -19.18 0.36
CA ALA A 231 9.03 -19.88 0.59
C ALA A 231 9.05 -21.31 0.02
N SER A 232 9.70 -21.53 -1.12
CA SER A 232 9.95 -22.86 -1.68
C SER A 232 10.80 -23.73 -0.74
N GLN A 233 11.88 -23.16 -0.20
CA GLN A 233 12.74 -23.83 0.80
C GLN A 233 11.96 -24.16 2.07
N PHE A 234 11.13 -23.24 2.54
CA PHE A 234 10.26 -23.48 3.68
C PHE A 234 9.27 -24.62 3.43
N ALA A 235 8.61 -24.64 2.27
CA ALA A 235 7.65 -25.68 1.91
C ALA A 235 8.31 -27.08 1.89
N SER A 236 9.45 -27.21 1.22
CA SER A 236 10.24 -28.45 1.17
C SER A 236 10.68 -28.90 2.57
N TRP A 237 11.22 -27.97 3.37
CA TRP A 237 11.61 -28.25 4.75
C TRP A 237 10.41 -28.72 5.60
N PHE A 238 9.27 -28.05 5.46
CA PHE A 238 8.06 -28.36 6.21
C PHE A 238 7.47 -29.73 5.84
N GLU A 239 7.48 -30.12 4.56
CA GLU A 239 7.06 -31.45 4.12
C GLU A 239 7.91 -32.56 4.76
N VAL A 240 9.23 -32.39 4.79
CA VAL A 240 10.14 -33.34 5.46
C VAL A 240 9.85 -33.41 6.95
N ARG A 241 9.61 -32.27 7.62
CA ARG A 241 9.16 -32.22 9.02
C ARG A 241 7.81 -32.89 9.27
N GLN A 242 6.94 -32.99 8.26
CA GLN A 242 5.68 -33.72 8.32
C GLN A 242 5.80 -35.22 7.98
N GLY A 243 7.02 -35.71 7.72
CA GLY A 243 7.29 -37.13 7.47
C GLY A 243 7.50 -37.50 6.01
N ALA A 244 7.66 -36.52 5.11
CA ALA A 244 8.16 -36.80 3.77
C ALA A 244 9.62 -37.32 3.80
N ARG A 245 10.08 -37.91 2.70
CA ARG A 245 11.45 -38.44 2.60
C ARG A 245 12.46 -37.28 2.58
N GLY A 246 13.40 -37.28 3.51
CA GLY A 246 14.48 -36.28 3.57
C GLY A 246 15.22 -36.33 4.90
N GLU A 247 16.28 -35.53 5.02
CA GLU A 247 16.96 -35.31 6.29
C GLU A 247 16.15 -34.32 7.14
N VAL A 248 15.80 -34.72 8.36
CA VAL A 248 15.00 -33.91 9.28
C VAL A 248 15.93 -32.98 10.06
N ASP A 249 15.91 -31.70 9.72
CA ASP A 249 16.53 -30.67 10.58
C ASP A 249 15.66 -30.46 11.82
N PRO A 250 16.18 -30.64 13.06
CA PRO A 250 15.43 -30.40 14.27
C PRO A 250 15.20 -28.91 14.58
N VAL A 251 15.90 -28.00 13.90
CA VAL A 251 15.84 -26.55 14.15
C VAL A 251 15.29 -25.84 12.91
N ILE A 252 14.22 -25.06 13.09
CA ILE A 252 13.75 -24.16 12.04
C ILE A 252 14.77 -23.04 11.80
N SER A 253 15.07 -22.74 10.53
CA SER A 253 15.97 -21.63 10.19
C SER A 253 15.38 -20.29 10.64
N HIS A 254 16.25 -19.29 10.85
CA HIS A 254 15.84 -17.95 11.25
C HIS A 254 14.84 -17.33 10.26
N ASP A 255 15.13 -17.42 8.96
CA ASP A 255 14.28 -16.84 7.91
C ASP A 255 12.95 -17.59 7.76
N HIS A 256 12.92 -18.92 7.91
CA HIS A 256 11.66 -19.69 7.93
C HIS A 256 10.78 -19.31 9.12
N TYR A 257 11.40 -19.08 10.28
CA TYR A 257 10.69 -18.62 11.46
C TYR A 257 10.07 -17.24 11.21
N LEU A 258 10.85 -16.28 10.69
CA LEU A 258 10.34 -14.96 10.36
C LEU A 258 9.28 -14.99 9.26
N LEU A 259 9.39 -15.89 8.28
CA LEU A 259 8.35 -16.07 7.26
C LEU A 259 7.00 -16.40 7.87
N LEU A 260 6.97 -17.30 8.85
CA LEU A 260 5.73 -17.62 9.56
C LEU A 260 5.25 -16.45 10.43
N VAL A 261 6.14 -15.71 11.08
CA VAL A 261 5.79 -14.51 11.85
C VAL A 261 5.13 -13.46 10.96
N GLU A 262 5.69 -13.19 9.79
CA GLU A 262 5.15 -12.22 8.84
C GLU A 262 3.85 -12.70 8.18
N ALA A 263 3.71 -14.01 7.94
CA ALA A 263 2.45 -14.59 7.47
C ALA A 263 1.34 -14.48 8.53
N ILE A 264 1.67 -14.68 9.82
CA ILE A 264 0.74 -14.47 10.95
C ILE A 264 0.24 -13.02 10.97
N TYR A 265 1.14 -12.04 10.80
CA TYR A 265 0.77 -10.63 10.69
C TYR A 265 -0.23 -10.40 9.56
N ASP A 266 0.03 -10.93 8.36
CA ASP A 266 -0.87 -10.75 7.22
C ASP A 266 -2.24 -11.37 7.48
N ARG A 267 -2.30 -12.57 8.07
CA ARG A 267 -3.58 -13.25 8.40
C ARG A 267 -4.41 -12.47 9.41
N VAL A 268 -3.78 -11.86 10.42
CA VAL A 268 -4.49 -10.95 11.34
C VAL A 268 -4.92 -9.70 10.59
N ARG A 269 -4.02 -9.01 9.90
CA ARG A 269 -4.31 -7.75 9.20
C ARG A 269 -5.47 -7.90 8.21
N GLN A 270 -5.51 -8.99 7.45
CA GLN A 270 -6.57 -9.29 6.47
C GLN A 270 -7.98 -9.34 7.09
N GLN A 271 -8.11 -9.59 8.41
CA GLN A 271 -9.39 -9.62 9.11
C GLN A 271 -9.90 -8.24 9.52
N TYR A 272 -9.01 -7.25 9.70
CA TYR A 272 -9.36 -5.93 10.26
C TYR A 272 -9.17 -4.77 9.28
N VAL A 273 -8.31 -4.94 8.29
CA VAL A 273 -8.29 -4.02 7.16
C VAL A 273 -9.58 -4.28 6.39
N GLY A 274 -10.42 -3.25 6.24
CA GLY A 274 -11.46 -3.23 5.21
C GLY A 274 -10.76 -3.48 3.87
N SER A 275 -10.74 -4.75 3.44
CA SER A 275 -9.67 -5.36 2.64
C SER A 275 -9.08 -4.45 1.57
N ASN A 276 -7.86 -3.97 1.83
CA ASN A 276 -7.04 -3.12 0.96
C ASN A 276 -5.58 -3.63 0.87
N SER A 277 -5.38 -4.91 1.11
CA SER A 277 -4.13 -5.61 0.83
C SER A 277 -4.46 -6.79 -0.06
N ALA A 278 -3.94 -6.76 -1.28
CA ALA A 278 -4.10 -7.79 -2.30
C ALA A 278 -4.10 -9.20 -1.70
N GLN A 279 -5.22 -9.92 -1.88
CA GLN A 279 -5.18 -11.36 -1.76
C GLN A 279 -4.37 -11.90 -2.94
N PHE A 280 -3.21 -12.50 -2.65
CA PHE A 280 -2.56 -13.38 -3.60
C PHE A 280 -3.38 -14.68 -3.63
N THR A 281 -4.40 -14.73 -4.48
CA THR A 281 -5.10 -15.98 -4.79
C THR A 281 -4.31 -16.72 -5.86
N GLY A 282 -3.34 -17.51 -5.41
CA GLY A 282 -2.73 -18.51 -6.27
C GLY A 282 -3.72 -19.66 -6.51
N THR A 283 -4.44 -19.64 -7.63
CA THR A 283 -4.85 -20.89 -8.30
C THR A 283 -5.15 -20.66 -9.78
N MET A 284 -4.27 -21.17 -10.64
CA MET A 284 -4.65 -21.73 -11.94
C MET A 284 -3.81 -23.00 -12.14
N ILE A 285 -4.47 -24.14 -11.99
CA ILE A 285 -3.98 -25.46 -12.38
C ILE A 285 -3.98 -25.52 -13.90
N GLY A 286 -2.82 -25.88 -14.46
CA GLY A 286 -2.66 -26.20 -15.87
C GLY A 286 -1.18 -26.23 -16.23
N SER A 287 -0.60 -27.42 -16.30
CA SER A 287 0.76 -27.63 -16.82
C SER A 287 0.87 -27.11 -18.26
N VAL A 288 1.33 -25.88 -18.40
CA VAL A 288 1.90 -25.33 -19.63
C VAL A 288 3.13 -24.55 -19.19
N THR A 289 4.29 -24.91 -19.72
CA THR A 289 5.51 -24.13 -19.60
C THR A 289 5.25 -22.71 -20.12
N ILE A 290 5.06 -21.74 -19.22
CA ILE A 290 5.04 -20.32 -19.58
C ILE A 290 6.51 -19.85 -19.50
N PRO A 291 7.06 -19.23 -20.57
CA PRO A 291 8.43 -18.71 -20.55
C PRO A 291 8.54 -17.60 -19.50
N ALA A 292 9.76 -17.41 -19.00
CA ALA A 292 10.15 -16.33 -18.10
C ALA A 292 9.36 -15.04 -18.35
N THR A 293 8.86 -14.43 -17.26
CA THR A 293 8.25 -13.11 -17.23
C THR A 293 9.00 -12.21 -18.21
N GLU A 294 8.34 -11.85 -19.32
CA GLU A 294 8.99 -11.04 -20.35
C GLU A 294 9.54 -9.77 -19.67
N PRO A 295 10.82 -9.44 -19.89
CA PRO A 295 11.41 -8.24 -19.30
C PRO A 295 10.59 -7.04 -19.75
N ALA A 296 10.12 -6.23 -18.79
CA ALA A 296 9.53 -4.94 -19.10
C ALA A 296 10.53 -4.16 -19.97
N LEU A 297 10.09 -3.69 -21.13
CA LEU A 297 10.95 -2.91 -22.00
C LEU A 297 11.47 -1.68 -21.22
N PRO A 298 12.77 -1.38 -21.27
CA PRO A 298 13.30 -0.21 -20.60
C PRO A 298 12.58 1.06 -21.09
N SER A 299 12.42 2.05 -20.21
CA SER A 299 11.68 3.29 -20.48
C SER A 299 12.17 4.07 -21.72
N SER A 300 13.40 3.78 -22.18
CA SER A 300 13.97 4.28 -23.43
C SER A 300 13.20 3.86 -24.70
N HIS A 301 12.35 2.83 -24.63
CA HIS A 301 11.54 2.35 -25.77
C HIS A 301 10.07 2.78 -25.70
N ARG A 302 9.72 3.71 -24.80
CA ARG A 302 8.34 4.22 -24.68
C ARG A 302 7.93 4.99 -25.94
N LEU A 303 6.81 4.59 -26.57
CA LEU A 303 6.19 5.40 -27.60
C LEU A 303 5.70 6.71 -27.00
N LYS A 304 6.01 7.85 -27.63
CA LYS A 304 5.59 9.16 -27.12
C LYS A 304 4.05 9.23 -27.12
N SER A 305 3.46 9.29 -25.93
CA SER A 305 2.04 9.50 -25.71
C SER A 305 1.84 10.62 -24.72
N THR A 306 1.12 11.66 -25.15
CA THR A 306 0.88 12.85 -24.34
C THR A 306 -0.56 13.31 -24.53
N PHE A 307 -1.27 13.53 -23.43
CA PHE A 307 -2.60 14.14 -23.40
C PHE A 307 -2.48 15.56 -22.86
N ARG A 308 -2.88 16.54 -23.67
CA ARG A 308 -2.85 17.94 -23.25
C ARG A 308 -4.19 18.32 -22.64
N VAL A 309 -4.19 18.92 -21.45
CA VAL A 309 -5.39 19.50 -20.85
C VAL A 309 -5.29 21.01 -20.89
N THR A 310 -6.25 21.65 -21.55
CA THR A 310 -6.28 23.09 -21.75
C THR A 310 -6.56 23.85 -20.44
N LEU A 311 -6.37 25.17 -20.46
CA LEU A 311 -6.76 26.06 -19.35
C LEU A 311 -8.24 25.94 -18.95
N SER A 312 -9.09 25.42 -19.84
CA SER A 312 -10.52 25.18 -19.60
C SER A 312 -10.85 23.77 -19.08
N ASP A 313 -9.84 23.01 -18.66
CA ASP A 313 -9.97 21.61 -18.19
C ASP A 313 -10.57 20.66 -19.23
N LYS A 314 -10.28 20.93 -20.50
CA LYS A 314 -10.69 20.11 -21.64
C LYS A 314 -9.49 19.47 -22.32
N LEU A 315 -9.68 18.27 -22.86
CA LEU A 315 -8.69 17.63 -23.73
C LEU A 315 -8.41 18.52 -24.96
N GLY A 316 -7.17 18.97 -25.08
CA GLY A 316 -6.64 19.74 -26.20
C GLY A 316 -5.95 18.88 -27.26
N GLY A 317 -5.51 19.53 -28.33
CA GLY A 317 -4.87 18.89 -29.49
C GLY A 317 -5.85 18.56 -30.61
N SER A 318 -5.32 18.28 -31.80
CA SER A 318 -6.14 17.84 -32.95
C SER A 318 -6.66 16.42 -32.74
N LYS A 319 -7.74 16.04 -33.43
CA LYS A 319 -8.27 14.66 -33.39
C LYS A 319 -7.17 13.64 -33.70
N SER A 320 -6.34 13.90 -34.71
CA SER A 320 -5.25 13.00 -35.10
C SER A 320 -4.16 12.87 -34.05
N ASP A 321 -3.82 13.96 -33.33
CA ASP A 321 -2.80 13.91 -32.28
C ASP A 321 -3.27 13.08 -31.10
N VAL A 322 -4.52 13.26 -30.68
CA VAL A 322 -5.11 12.50 -29.57
C VAL A 322 -5.20 11.02 -29.92
N LEU A 323 -5.65 10.66 -31.13
CA LEU A 323 -5.69 9.25 -31.56
C LEU A 323 -4.29 8.63 -31.60
N ARG A 324 -3.27 9.39 -32.05
CA ARG A 324 -1.87 8.93 -32.00
C ARG A 324 -1.42 8.66 -30.57
N SER A 325 -1.74 9.56 -29.63
CA SER A 325 -1.44 9.36 -28.20
C SER A 325 -2.16 8.14 -27.62
N ILE A 326 -3.43 7.90 -27.97
CA ILE A 326 -4.20 6.72 -27.54
C ILE A 326 -3.52 5.43 -28.01
N ARG A 327 -3.17 5.34 -29.30
CA ARG A 327 -2.45 4.20 -29.88
C ARG A 327 -1.12 3.94 -29.17
N ALA A 328 -0.33 4.99 -29.01
CA ALA A 328 0.97 4.91 -28.34
C ALA A 328 0.81 4.47 -26.86
N ALA A 329 -0.15 5.02 -26.13
CA ALA A 329 -0.40 4.67 -24.73
C ALA A 329 -0.86 3.21 -24.57
N ARG A 330 -1.82 2.76 -25.39
CA ARG A 330 -2.29 1.37 -25.37
C ARG A 330 -1.18 0.38 -25.72
N ALA A 331 -0.35 0.71 -26.72
CA ALA A 331 0.81 -0.08 -27.07
C ALA A 331 1.83 -0.13 -25.92
N ASN A 332 2.11 1.01 -25.26
CA ASN A 332 2.97 1.07 -24.07
C ASN A 332 2.41 0.23 -22.91
N MET A 333 1.10 0.28 -22.66
CA MET A 333 0.43 -0.53 -21.63
C MET A 333 0.52 -2.02 -21.94
N LYS A 334 0.28 -2.42 -23.19
CA LYS A 334 0.43 -3.80 -23.64
C LYS A 334 1.87 -4.30 -23.47
N ALA A 335 2.84 -3.42 -23.69
CA ALA A 335 4.26 -3.67 -23.47
C ALA A 335 4.72 -3.48 -22.01
N ARG A 336 3.78 -3.19 -21.08
CA ARG A 336 4.04 -2.99 -19.64
C ARG A 336 5.11 -1.92 -19.35
N VAL A 337 5.16 -0.88 -20.16
CA VAL A 337 6.08 0.25 -19.97
C VAL A 337 5.63 1.08 -18.77
N THR A 338 6.58 1.44 -17.89
CA THR A 338 6.31 2.35 -16.78
C THR A 338 5.91 3.74 -17.29
N ASN A 339 4.86 4.34 -16.71
CA ASN A 339 4.28 5.62 -17.14
C ASN A 339 3.90 5.60 -18.64
N PRO A 340 2.87 4.83 -19.04
CA PRO A 340 2.55 4.57 -20.46
C PRO A 340 2.15 5.83 -21.25
N PHE A 341 1.80 6.92 -20.57
CA PHE A 341 1.51 8.22 -21.16
C PHE A 341 1.84 9.34 -20.17
N GLU A 342 1.78 10.58 -20.64
CA GLU A 342 1.94 11.79 -19.85
C GLU A 342 0.72 12.70 -20.01
N ILE A 343 0.30 13.36 -18.92
CA ILE A 343 -0.71 14.42 -18.98
C ILE A 343 -0.01 15.76 -18.80
N LEU A 344 -0.07 16.60 -19.84
CA LEU A 344 0.45 17.96 -19.80
C LEU A 344 -0.69 18.94 -19.58
N PHE A 345 -0.57 19.77 -18.56
CA PHE A 345 -1.55 20.81 -18.26
C PHE A 345 -1.06 22.12 -18.87
N GLU A 346 -1.92 22.78 -19.66
CA GLU A 346 -1.64 24.12 -20.12
C GLU A 346 -1.67 25.09 -18.94
N GLU A 347 -0.69 25.98 -18.94
CA GLU A 347 -0.55 27.09 -18.01
C GLU A 347 -0.54 28.41 -18.77
N GLN A 348 -0.72 29.53 -18.06
CA GLN A 348 -0.50 30.84 -18.67
C GLN A 348 0.99 30.94 -19.09
N ALA A 349 1.26 31.54 -20.25
CA ALA A 349 2.60 31.56 -20.84
C ALA A 349 3.67 32.22 -19.94
N ASP A 350 3.25 33.08 -19.03
CA ASP A 350 4.08 33.80 -18.07
C ASP A 350 3.90 33.30 -16.62
N ALA A 351 3.30 32.13 -16.41
CA ALA A 351 3.08 31.58 -15.06
C ALA A 351 4.38 31.44 -14.27
N ASP A 352 5.45 30.89 -14.88
CA ASP A 352 6.76 30.75 -14.25
C ASP A 352 7.38 32.10 -13.89
N GLU A 353 7.33 33.07 -14.81
CA GLU A 353 7.85 34.42 -14.59
C GLU A 353 7.08 35.10 -13.45
N LEU A 354 5.75 35.06 -13.50
CA LEU A 354 4.88 35.66 -12.47
C LEU A 354 5.11 35.04 -11.09
N LEU A 355 5.27 33.72 -11.01
CA LEU A 355 5.47 33.02 -9.73
C LEU A 355 6.85 33.30 -9.12
N ALA A 356 7.85 33.64 -9.93
CA ALA A 356 9.20 33.97 -9.48
C ALA A 356 9.38 35.42 -9.00
N ILE A 357 8.52 36.36 -9.43
CA ILE A 357 8.62 37.78 -9.05
C ILE A 357 8.06 38.01 -7.65
N ASP A 358 8.74 38.80 -6.82
CA ASP A 358 8.26 39.25 -5.50
C ASP A 358 6.95 40.05 -5.61
N ASP A 359 5.99 39.80 -4.73
CA ASP A 359 4.67 40.45 -4.73
C ASP A 359 4.78 41.99 -4.64
N ALA A 360 5.81 42.52 -3.97
CA ALA A 360 6.04 43.96 -3.86
C ALA A 360 6.39 44.63 -5.21
N MET A 361 6.82 43.86 -6.20
CA MET A 361 7.23 44.33 -7.52
C MET A 361 6.12 44.23 -8.57
N LEU A 362 4.95 43.69 -8.20
CA LEU A 362 3.85 43.45 -9.12
C LEU A 362 2.79 44.55 -9.01
N ASP A 363 2.35 45.07 -10.16
CA ASP A 363 1.11 45.84 -10.22
C ASP A 363 -0.10 44.94 -9.92
N SER A 364 -1.24 45.55 -9.61
CA SER A 364 -2.46 44.80 -9.23
C SER A 364 -2.91 43.81 -10.30
N LYS A 365 -2.66 44.08 -11.59
CA LYS A 365 -3.04 43.19 -12.69
C LYS A 365 -2.13 41.97 -12.76
N LYS A 366 -0.80 42.16 -12.64
CA LYS A 366 0.16 41.06 -12.62
C LYS A 366 0.04 40.22 -11.35
N HIS A 367 -0.19 40.85 -10.20
CA HIS A 367 -0.44 40.13 -8.95
C HIS A 367 -1.67 39.23 -9.07
N ARG A 368 -2.79 39.73 -9.62
CA ARG A 368 -3.97 38.89 -9.89
C ARG A 368 -3.65 37.69 -10.77
N ARG A 369 -2.86 37.86 -11.82
CA ARG A 369 -2.46 36.77 -12.71
C ARG A 369 -1.51 35.77 -12.05
N LYS A 370 -0.62 36.23 -11.15
CA LYS A 370 0.20 35.37 -10.31
C LYS A 370 -0.67 34.49 -9.40
N VAL A 371 -1.70 35.08 -8.78
CA VAL A 371 -2.68 34.33 -7.98
C VAL A 371 -3.41 33.30 -8.84
N GLU A 372 -3.92 33.67 -10.01
CA GLU A 372 -4.57 32.75 -10.95
C GLU A 372 -3.63 31.59 -11.38
N ALA A 373 -2.33 31.87 -11.59
CA ALA A 373 -1.33 30.85 -11.92
C ALA A 373 -1.02 29.91 -10.72
N PHE A 374 -0.94 30.46 -9.51
CA PHE A 374 -0.75 29.68 -8.28
C PHE A 374 -1.95 28.77 -7.99
N GLU A 375 -3.17 29.31 -8.09
CA GLU A 375 -4.42 28.55 -7.95
C GLU A 375 -4.48 27.43 -8.99
N ARG A 376 -4.09 27.71 -10.24
CA ARG A 376 -4.00 26.71 -11.30
C ARG A 376 -3.05 25.56 -10.95
N ARG A 377 -1.81 25.86 -10.51
CA ARG A 377 -0.83 24.82 -10.11
C ARG A 377 -1.29 24.00 -8.92
N THR A 378 -1.87 24.65 -7.93
CA THR A 378 -2.43 23.99 -6.74
C THR A 378 -3.56 23.03 -7.14
N LEU A 379 -4.46 23.49 -8.02
CA LEU A 379 -5.56 22.67 -8.55
C LEU A 379 -5.05 21.48 -9.36
N ILE A 380 -4.04 21.68 -10.21
CA ILE A 380 -3.40 20.62 -10.99
C ILE A 380 -2.78 19.59 -10.06
N ALA A 381 -1.96 20.01 -9.09
CA ALA A 381 -1.30 19.11 -8.15
C ALA A 381 -2.31 18.26 -7.37
N ALA A 382 -3.44 18.85 -6.95
CA ALA A 382 -4.49 18.14 -6.23
C ALA A 382 -5.28 17.14 -7.11
N ARG A 383 -5.27 17.29 -8.44
CA ARG A 383 -6.11 16.51 -9.37
C ARG A 383 -5.34 15.59 -10.31
N GLN A 384 -4.02 15.79 -10.44
CA GLN A 384 -3.19 15.09 -11.43
C GLN A 384 -3.30 13.57 -11.30
N GLU A 385 -3.26 13.05 -10.08
CA GLU A 385 -3.38 11.62 -9.83
C GLU A 385 -4.74 11.09 -10.29
N LEU A 386 -5.84 11.69 -9.84
CA LEU A 386 -7.20 11.32 -10.23
C LEU A 386 -7.36 11.32 -11.76
N TRP A 387 -6.90 12.37 -12.42
CA TRP A 387 -7.00 12.52 -13.87
C TRP A 387 -6.21 11.46 -14.61
N THR A 388 -5.00 11.16 -14.14
CA THR A 388 -4.14 10.11 -14.68
C THR A 388 -4.78 8.74 -14.54
N GLN A 389 -5.27 8.39 -13.35
CA GLN A 389 -5.95 7.11 -13.11
C GLN A 389 -7.18 6.94 -14.00
N GLY A 390 -7.98 7.99 -14.21
CA GLY A 390 -9.15 7.88 -15.07
C GLY A 390 -8.82 7.69 -16.55
N VAL A 391 -7.78 8.35 -17.06
CA VAL A 391 -7.27 8.10 -18.43
C VAL A 391 -6.73 6.67 -18.53
N GLU A 392 -6.02 6.20 -17.51
CA GLU A 392 -5.48 4.85 -17.46
C GLU A 392 -6.58 3.78 -17.54
N LEU A 393 -7.64 3.90 -16.72
CA LEU A 393 -8.77 2.98 -16.73
C LEU A 393 -9.46 2.92 -18.10
N ILE A 394 -9.67 4.07 -18.75
CA ILE A 394 -10.32 4.12 -20.07
C ILE A 394 -9.44 3.43 -21.13
N LEU A 395 -8.13 3.67 -21.12
CA LEU A 395 -7.21 3.09 -22.10
C LEU A 395 -7.05 1.59 -21.89
N TYR A 396 -6.86 1.15 -20.64
CA TYR A 396 -6.64 -0.24 -20.29
C TYR A 396 -7.88 -1.10 -20.59
N TYR A 397 -9.06 -0.63 -20.19
CA TYR A 397 -10.33 -1.35 -20.40
C TYR A 397 -11.05 -1.00 -21.69
N GLY A 398 -10.43 -0.25 -22.61
CA GLY A 398 -11.12 0.19 -23.82
C GLY A 398 -11.75 -0.95 -24.63
N GLY A 399 -11.11 -2.13 -24.65
CA GLY A 399 -11.65 -3.33 -25.32
C GLY A 399 -12.79 -4.04 -24.59
N SER A 400 -12.96 -3.84 -23.29
CA SER A 400 -14.10 -4.36 -22.51
C SER A 400 -15.19 -3.32 -22.29
N LEU A 401 -14.88 -2.03 -22.52
CA LEU A 401 -15.82 -0.92 -22.44
C LEU A 401 -16.55 -0.66 -23.76
N PHE A 402 -15.93 -0.97 -24.89
CA PHE A 402 -16.43 -0.66 -26.22
C PHE A 402 -16.37 -1.89 -27.12
N HIS A 403 -17.40 -2.09 -27.94
CA HIS A 403 -17.43 -3.12 -28.97
C HIS A 403 -17.20 -2.49 -30.34
N GLY A 404 -16.70 -3.28 -31.29
CA GLY A 404 -16.35 -2.83 -32.64
C GLY A 404 -14.92 -3.17 -32.99
N ASP A 405 -14.46 -2.67 -34.14
CA ASP A 405 -13.06 -2.75 -34.53
C ASP A 405 -12.19 -1.77 -33.73
N GLU A 406 -10.87 -1.86 -33.90
CA GLU A 406 -9.92 -1.02 -33.16
C GLU A 406 -10.13 0.48 -33.44
N GLU A 407 -10.56 0.86 -34.65
CA GLU A 407 -10.80 2.26 -35.00
C GLU A 407 -12.00 2.83 -34.22
N VAL A 408 -13.07 2.05 -34.11
CA VAL A 408 -14.24 2.38 -33.28
C VAL A 408 -13.85 2.49 -31.81
N ILE A 409 -13.06 1.53 -31.29
CA ILE A 409 -12.60 1.53 -29.89
C ILE A 409 -11.71 2.76 -29.60
N GLU A 410 -10.80 3.11 -30.50
CA GLU A 410 -9.93 4.28 -30.36
C GLU A 410 -10.73 5.59 -30.34
N GLU A 411 -11.73 5.74 -31.22
CA GLU A 411 -12.59 6.92 -31.27
C GLU A 411 -13.50 7.02 -30.04
N ALA A 412 -13.96 5.87 -29.53
CA ALA A 412 -14.70 5.79 -28.28
C ALA A 412 -13.81 6.16 -27.08
N CYS A 413 -12.58 5.65 -26.99
CA CYS A 413 -11.59 6.06 -25.98
C CYS A 413 -11.32 7.57 -26.04
N ARG A 414 -11.15 8.13 -27.24
CA ARG A 414 -10.96 9.58 -27.44
C ARG A 414 -12.12 10.38 -26.87
N THR A 415 -13.34 9.94 -27.17
CA THR A 415 -14.57 10.58 -26.69
C THR A 415 -14.69 10.47 -25.17
N ALA A 416 -14.43 9.28 -24.61
CA ALA A 416 -14.48 9.02 -23.18
C ALA A 416 -13.44 9.84 -22.41
N ILE A 417 -12.17 9.89 -22.86
CA ILE A 417 -11.11 10.69 -22.22
C ILE A 417 -11.48 12.18 -22.24
N ARG A 418 -12.01 12.70 -23.35
CA ARG A 418 -12.45 14.09 -23.43
C ARG A 418 -13.54 14.41 -22.40
N ASN A 419 -14.52 13.53 -22.26
CA ASN A 419 -15.62 13.72 -21.30
C ASN A 419 -15.18 13.45 -19.86
N TRP A 420 -14.21 12.54 -19.65
CA TRP A 420 -13.59 12.28 -18.35
C TRP A 420 -12.97 13.55 -17.77
N PHE A 421 -12.15 14.28 -18.53
CA PHE A 421 -11.60 15.55 -18.05
C PHE A 421 -12.68 16.55 -17.66
N SER A 422 -13.77 16.63 -18.45
CA SER A 422 -14.89 17.51 -18.15
C SER A 422 -15.58 17.12 -16.83
N ILE A 423 -15.77 15.83 -16.55
CA ILE A 423 -16.39 15.34 -15.32
C ILE A 423 -15.45 15.51 -14.13
N ALA A 424 -14.20 15.11 -14.27
CA ALA A 424 -13.19 15.21 -13.22
C ALA A 424 -12.92 16.68 -12.81
N ALA A 425 -13.13 17.64 -13.70
CA ALA A 425 -13.05 19.06 -13.39
C ALA A 425 -14.14 19.55 -12.41
N THR A 426 -15.31 18.89 -12.41
CA THR A 426 -16.45 19.26 -11.55
C THR A 426 -16.37 18.69 -10.13
N ASN A 427 -15.54 17.65 -9.91
CA ASN A 427 -15.55 16.81 -8.69
C ASN A 427 -16.93 16.17 -8.36
N VAL A 428 -17.90 16.23 -9.28
CA VAL A 428 -19.22 15.61 -9.07
C VAL A 428 -19.14 14.14 -9.42
N VAL A 429 -19.54 13.29 -8.47
CA VAL A 429 -19.69 11.86 -8.68
C VAL A 429 -21.09 11.59 -9.20
N ASN A 430 -21.20 11.03 -10.41
CA ASN A 430 -22.48 10.66 -11.02
C ASN A 430 -23.48 11.85 -11.10
N PRO A 431 -23.24 12.86 -11.96
CA PRO A 431 -24.01 14.09 -12.07
C PRO A 431 -25.48 13.90 -12.53
N GLY A 432 -25.92 12.66 -12.76
CA GLY A 432 -27.28 12.34 -13.17
C GLY A 432 -27.42 12.06 -14.67
N GLY A 433 -28.62 11.66 -15.06
CA GLY A 433 -28.96 11.31 -16.44
C GLY A 433 -30.36 10.72 -16.54
N MET A 434 -30.88 10.60 -17.76
CA MET A 434 -32.21 10.01 -18.00
C MET A 434 -32.23 8.49 -17.83
N PHE A 435 -31.07 7.84 -17.99
CA PHE A 435 -30.93 6.39 -17.85
C PHE A 435 -30.23 6.05 -16.54
N GLU A 436 -30.57 4.90 -15.99
CA GLU A 436 -29.83 4.26 -14.90
C GLU A 436 -29.24 2.94 -15.41
N ALA A 437 -27.94 2.77 -15.24
CA ALA A 437 -27.25 1.50 -15.45
C ALA A 437 -26.95 0.84 -14.11
N PHE A 438 -27.14 -0.46 -13.99
CA PHE A 438 -26.83 -1.24 -12.79
C PHE A 438 -26.04 -2.48 -13.15
N HIS A 439 -25.08 -2.81 -12.30
CA HIS A 439 -24.21 -3.96 -12.51
C HIS A 439 -24.91 -5.24 -12.04
N THR A 440 -25.03 -6.23 -12.92
CA THR A 440 -25.83 -7.46 -12.69
C THR A 440 -25.35 -8.30 -11.50
N HIS A 441 -24.05 -8.30 -11.23
CA HIS A 441 -23.46 -9.03 -10.10
C HIS A 441 -23.20 -8.20 -8.83
N LEU A 442 -23.12 -6.88 -8.94
CA LEU A 442 -22.70 -6.00 -7.84
C LEU A 442 -23.83 -5.10 -7.33
N TYR A 443 -25.00 -5.16 -7.96
CA TYR A 443 -26.22 -4.53 -7.49
C TYR A 443 -27.18 -5.58 -6.90
N PRO A 444 -27.87 -5.29 -5.78
CA PRO A 444 -27.80 -4.06 -4.97
C PRO A 444 -26.64 -4.06 -3.95
N SER A 445 -25.98 -5.19 -3.75
CA SER A 445 -25.07 -5.47 -2.63
C SER A 445 -23.92 -4.46 -2.46
N HIS A 446 -23.39 -3.90 -3.55
CA HIS A 446 -22.27 -2.94 -3.52
C HIS A 446 -22.69 -1.54 -4.02
N GLY A 447 -23.99 -1.30 -4.23
CA GLY A 447 -24.50 -0.01 -4.72
C GLY A 447 -23.94 0.40 -6.09
N MET A 448 -23.63 -0.57 -6.95
CA MET A 448 -23.04 -0.34 -8.27
C MET A 448 -24.10 -0.04 -9.35
N ALA A 449 -24.77 1.11 -9.20
CA ALA A 449 -25.72 1.66 -10.19
C ALA A 449 -25.47 3.16 -10.46
N LEU A 450 -25.39 3.61 -11.71
CA LEU A 450 -25.08 5.01 -12.04
C LEU A 450 -26.01 5.57 -13.09
N SER A 451 -26.27 6.87 -13.01
CA SER A 451 -27.13 7.57 -13.95
C SER A 451 -26.29 8.14 -15.08
N PHE A 452 -26.80 8.09 -16.30
CA PHE A 452 -26.08 8.61 -17.46
C PHE A 452 -27.04 9.10 -18.56
N SER A 453 -26.51 9.93 -19.45
CA SER A 453 -27.22 10.44 -20.62
C SER A 453 -26.76 9.68 -21.86
N ALA A 454 -27.71 9.16 -22.64
CA ALA A 454 -27.45 8.48 -23.91
C ALA A 454 -28.56 8.80 -24.92
N GLU A 455 -28.26 8.64 -26.20
CA GLU A 455 -29.25 8.69 -27.28
C GLU A 455 -29.72 7.25 -27.54
N ALA A 456 -30.82 6.85 -26.91
CA ALA A 456 -31.43 5.53 -27.10
C ALA A 456 -32.81 5.65 -27.76
N SER A 457 -33.17 4.66 -28.59
CA SER A 457 -34.50 4.62 -29.22
C SER A 457 -35.60 4.53 -28.16
N PRO A 458 -36.70 5.33 -28.27
CA PRO A 458 -37.80 5.32 -27.30
C PRO A 458 -38.55 3.97 -27.20
N ALA A 459 -38.36 3.07 -28.16
CA ALA A 459 -39.04 1.78 -28.18
C ALA A 459 -38.47 0.82 -27.11
N ASN A 460 -39.34 0.37 -26.21
CA ASN A 460 -39.06 -0.60 -25.13
C ASN A 460 -38.08 -0.10 -24.06
N LEU A 461 -38.32 1.10 -23.52
CA LEU A 461 -37.51 1.68 -22.44
C LEU A 461 -37.88 1.20 -21.03
N PHE A 462 -38.95 0.41 -20.90
CA PHE A 462 -39.44 -0.13 -19.63
C PHE A 462 -38.82 -1.48 -19.25
N GLU A 463 -38.13 -2.15 -20.17
CA GLU A 463 -37.40 -3.39 -19.88
C GLU A 463 -35.89 -3.09 -19.83
N PRO A 464 -35.17 -3.56 -18.79
CA PRO A 464 -33.72 -3.46 -18.76
C PRO A 464 -33.09 -4.12 -19.99
N LYS A 465 -32.14 -3.42 -20.61
CA LYS A 465 -31.38 -3.93 -21.75
C LYS A 465 -29.90 -4.06 -21.36
N PRO A 466 -29.17 -5.05 -21.92
CA PRO A 466 -27.72 -5.10 -21.76
C PRO A 466 -27.07 -3.81 -22.23
N LEU A 467 -26.20 -3.23 -21.42
CA LEU A 467 -25.52 -1.97 -21.73
C LEU A 467 -24.64 -2.09 -22.98
N CYS A 468 -24.14 -3.28 -23.28
CA CYS A 468 -23.41 -3.56 -24.51
C CYS A 468 -24.25 -3.40 -25.80
N SER A 469 -25.59 -3.25 -25.72
CA SER A 469 -26.43 -2.95 -26.88
C SER A 469 -26.41 -1.47 -27.29
N LEU A 470 -25.81 -0.58 -26.50
CA LEU A 470 -25.65 0.84 -26.84
C LEU A 470 -24.44 1.05 -27.73
N GLU A 471 -24.60 1.87 -28.78
CA GLU A 471 -23.50 2.31 -29.63
C GLU A 471 -22.29 2.80 -28.80
N PRO A 472 -21.04 2.42 -29.15
CA PRO A 472 -19.84 2.78 -28.39
C PRO A 472 -19.70 4.28 -28.14
N HIS A 473 -20.15 5.11 -29.08
CA HIS A 473 -20.16 6.56 -28.92
C HIS A 473 -21.04 7.03 -27.76
N ASN A 474 -22.20 6.41 -27.55
CA ASN A 474 -23.11 6.73 -26.45
C ASN A 474 -22.50 6.32 -25.09
N LEU A 475 -21.88 5.14 -25.03
CA LEU A 475 -21.14 4.69 -23.85
C LEU A 475 -20.02 5.66 -23.50
N ALA A 476 -19.23 6.06 -24.49
CA ALA A 476 -18.11 6.99 -24.30
C ALA A 476 -18.55 8.41 -23.92
N LYS A 477 -19.75 8.85 -24.35
CA LYS A 477 -20.27 10.18 -24.06
C LYS A 477 -20.82 10.30 -22.64
N GLY A 478 -21.58 9.30 -22.20
CA GLY A 478 -22.32 9.36 -20.94
C GLY A 478 -21.83 8.36 -19.89
N PHE A 479 -21.88 7.07 -20.21
CA PHE A 479 -21.70 6.01 -19.20
C PHE A 479 -20.25 5.93 -18.68
N VAL A 480 -19.26 5.78 -19.57
CA VAL A 480 -17.87 5.45 -19.19
C VAL A 480 -17.23 6.53 -18.30
N PRO A 481 -17.29 7.83 -18.63
CA PRO A 481 -16.74 8.86 -17.75
C PRO A 481 -17.36 8.87 -16.34
N ASN A 482 -18.65 8.55 -16.24
CA ASN A 482 -19.36 8.45 -14.96
C ASN A 482 -19.02 7.17 -14.19
N LEU A 483 -18.83 6.05 -14.90
CA LEU A 483 -18.31 4.82 -14.33
C LEU A 483 -16.93 5.05 -13.71
N VAL A 484 -16.01 5.69 -14.43
CA VAL A 484 -14.67 6.02 -13.93
C VAL A 484 -14.74 6.91 -12.69
N SER A 485 -15.51 8.01 -12.75
CA SER A 485 -15.71 8.91 -11.61
C SER A 485 -16.22 8.18 -10.38
N LYS A 486 -17.26 7.36 -10.57
CA LYS A 486 -17.90 6.61 -9.48
C LYS A 486 -16.99 5.51 -8.92
N TYR A 487 -16.27 4.80 -9.77
CA TYR A 487 -15.31 3.79 -9.37
C TYR A 487 -14.20 4.40 -8.52
N LEU A 488 -13.56 5.47 -9.00
CA LEU A 488 -12.48 6.16 -8.28
C LEU A 488 -12.95 6.70 -6.93
N TYR A 489 -14.18 7.24 -6.87
CA TYR A 489 -14.81 7.64 -5.61
C TYR A 489 -15.07 6.48 -4.66
N PHE A 490 -15.47 5.31 -5.17
CA PHE A 490 -15.71 4.16 -4.32
C PHE A 490 -14.41 3.55 -3.79
N VAL A 491 -13.37 3.42 -4.61
CA VAL A 491 -12.10 2.85 -4.15
C VAL A 491 -11.35 3.79 -3.20
N SER A 492 -11.61 5.09 -3.26
CA SER A 492 -11.08 6.04 -2.26
C SER A 492 -11.81 5.98 -0.91
N GLN A 493 -12.98 5.33 -0.85
CA GLN A 493 -13.66 5.08 0.40
C GLN A 493 -13.16 3.77 1.03
N PRO A 494 -12.66 3.81 2.29
CA PRO A 494 -12.20 2.60 2.97
C PRO A 494 -13.24 1.46 3.00
N ALA A 495 -14.53 1.81 3.17
CA ALA A 495 -15.62 0.83 3.21
C ALA A 495 -15.90 0.12 1.87
N ARG A 496 -15.45 0.69 0.75
CA ARG A 496 -15.71 0.19 -0.61
C ARG A 496 -14.43 -0.14 -1.38
N ALA A 497 -13.28 -0.09 -0.73
CA ALA A 497 -11.98 -0.29 -1.34
C ALA A 497 -11.83 -1.68 -2.01
N LYS A 498 -12.54 -2.71 -1.49
CA LYS A 498 -12.66 -4.05 -2.08
C LYS A 498 -13.14 -4.08 -3.54
N LEU A 499 -13.74 -3.00 -4.04
CA LEU A 499 -14.09 -2.90 -5.46
C LEU A 499 -12.85 -2.82 -6.37
N CYS A 500 -11.67 -2.53 -5.83
CA CYS A 500 -10.41 -2.56 -6.58
C CYS A 500 -10.09 -3.95 -7.15
N GLU A 501 -10.44 -5.02 -6.42
CA GLU A 501 -10.28 -6.43 -6.81
C GLU A 501 -11.26 -6.85 -7.91
N LYS A 502 -12.35 -6.09 -8.08
CA LYS A 502 -13.41 -6.38 -9.06
C LYS A 502 -13.32 -5.52 -10.32
N ARG A 503 -12.19 -4.84 -10.53
CA ARG A 503 -12.00 -3.86 -11.60
C ARG A 503 -12.29 -4.43 -13.00
N ASP A 504 -11.77 -5.61 -13.32
CA ASP A 504 -11.99 -6.25 -14.62
C ASP A 504 -13.47 -6.56 -14.89
N ILE A 505 -14.23 -6.88 -13.84
CA ILE A 505 -15.67 -7.15 -13.94
C ILE A 505 -16.45 -5.84 -14.05
N ILE A 506 -16.10 -4.84 -13.24
CA ILE A 506 -16.74 -3.51 -13.22
C ILE A 506 -16.61 -2.82 -14.58
N PHE A 507 -15.45 -2.90 -15.22
CA PHE A 507 -15.16 -2.25 -16.51
C PHE A 507 -15.47 -3.13 -17.73
N ASN A 508 -16.24 -4.21 -17.55
CA ASN A 508 -16.77 -5.00 -18.65
C ASN A 508 -18.27 -4.71 -18.82
N VAL A 509 -18.62 -4.05 -19.94
CA VAL A 509 -19.99 -3.59 -20.19
C VAL A 509 -21.00 -4.72 -20.39
N SER A 510 -20.56 -5.98 -20.56
CA SER A 510 -21.47 -7.12 -20.63
C SER A 510 -22.12 -7.47 -19.28
N PHE A 511 -21.58 -6.97 -18.16
CA PHE A 511 -22.14 -7.16 -16.82
C PHE A 511 -23.01 -6.00 -16.34
N TRP A 512 -23.41 -5.13 -17.26
CA TRP A 512 -24.25 -3.99 -16.96
C TRP A 512 -25.54 -4.08 -17.77
N ASP A 513 -26.64 -3.81 -17.10
CA ASP A 513 -27.92 -3.54 -17.74
C ASP A 513 -28.27 -2.05 -17.53
N TYR A 514 -29.14 -1.51 -18.39
CA TYR A 514 -29.65 -0.15 -18.26
C TYR A 514 -31.14 -0.05 -18.60
N GLY A 515 -31.80 0.94 -18.02
CA GLY A 515 -33.19 1.29 -18.29
C GLY A 515 -33.46 2.78 -18.04
N LEU A 516 -34.70 3.22 -18.26
CA LEU A 516 -35.12 4.53 -17.76
C LEU A 516 -35.11 4.54 -16.24
N LYS A 517 -34.64 5.66 -15.67
CA LYS A 517 -34.62 5.89 -14.23
C LYS A 517 -36.02 6.01 -13.63
#